data_AF-A0A2N0QTG5-F1
#
_entry.id   AF-A0A2N0QTG5-F1
#
_cell.length_a   1.000
_cell.length_b   1.000
_cell.length_c   1.000
_cell.angle_alpha   90.00
_cell.angle_beta   90.00
_cell.angle_gamma   90.00
#
_symmetry.space_group_name_H-M   'P 1'
#
loop_
_entity.id
_entity.type
_entity.pdbx_description
1 polymer ?
#
loop_
_entity_poly.entity_id
_entity_poly.type
_entity_poly.pdbx_seq_one_letter_code
_entity_poly.pdbx_strand_id
1 'polypeptide(L)'
;DNNRVSYLIQKAEILAEIELFYLLPHQRRWHTWFPEVMYYYADVDKTRIEIKRLIEVGEWDTKEFTEMRENLLKLLEIKHNPIDNEVILKKLEKLEEQNTEFEKLLKEIRAK
;
A
#
# COMPACT_ATOMS: atom_id res chain seq x y z
N ASP A 1 5.97 23.19 -4.79
CA ASP A 1 5.69 21.76 -5.05
C ASP A 1 4.28 21.28 -4.74
N ASN A 2 3.63 21.74 -3.65
CA ASN A 2 2.25 21.34 -3.30
C ASN A 2 1.22 21.55 -4.44
N ASN A 3 1.35 22.64 -5.21
CA ASN A 3 0.40 23.01 -6.28
C ASN A 3 0.36 22.04 -7.47
N ARG A 4 1.48 21.35 -7.76
CA ARG A 4 1.54 20.40 -8.89
C ARG A 4 0.86 19.08 -8.53
N VAL A 5 1.08 18.60 -7.31
CA VAL A 5 0.45 17.39 -6.79
C VAL A 5 -1.05 17.60 -6.65
N SER A 6 -1.48 18.72 -6.06
CA SER A 6 -2.91 19.05 -5.95
C SER A 6 -3.59 19.19 -7.32
N TYR A 7 -2.91 19.77 -8.32
CA TYR A 7 -3.43 19.87 -9.68
C TYR A 7 -3.62 18.50 -10.33
N LEU A 8 -2.67 17.57 -10.15
CA LEU A 8 -2.76 16.22 -10.69
C LEU A 8 -3.86 15.40 -10.02
N ILE A 9 -4.02 15.54 -8.69
CA ILE A 9 -5.11 14.90 -7.93
C ILE A 9 -6.47 15.40 -8.44
N GLN A 10 -6.67 16.72 -8.51
CA GLN A 10 -7.92 17.29 -9.03
C GLN A 10 -8.20 16.85 -10.47
N LYS A 11 -7.16 16.77 -11.31
CA LYS A 11 -7.30 16.30 -12.68
C LYS A 11 -7.73 14.84 -12.74
N ALA A 12 -7.23 13.98 -11.85
CA ALA A 12 -7.61 12.57 -11.77
C ALA A 12 -9.04 12.41 -11.24
N GLU A 13 -9.43 13.17 -10.22
CA GLU A 13 -10.80 13.20 -9.67
C GLU A 13 -11.81 13.59 -10.77
N ILE A 14 -11.54 14.67 -11.50
CA ILE A 14 -12.39 15.11 -12.61
C ILE A 14 -12.48 14.04 -13.71
N LEU A 15 -11.37 13.37 -14.04
CA LEU A 15 -11.40 12.29 -15.03
C LEU A 15 -12.29 11.12 -14.57
N ALA A 16 -12.14 10.69 -13.31
CA ALA A 16 -12.93 9.61 -12.73
C ALA A 16 -14.43 9.96 -12.68
N GLU A 17 -14.79 11.21 -12.37
CA GLU A 17 -16.17 11.69 -12.41
C GLU A 17 -16.73 11.68 -13.84
N ILE A 18 -15.96 12.14 -14.83
CA ILE A 18 -16.34 12.07 -16.25
C ILE A 18 -16.57 10.62 -16.68
N GLU A 19 -15.67 9.71 -16.29
CA GLU A 19 -15.76 8.30 -16.63
C GLU A 19 -16.95 7.59 -15.98
N LEU A 20 -17.24 7.91 -14.71
CA LEU A 20 -18.29 7.25 -13.93
C LEU A 20 -19.69 7.76 -14.30
N PHE A 21 -19.84 9.06 -14.56
CA PHE A 21 -21.16 9.69 -14.73
C PHE A 21 -21.49 10.05 -16.17
N TYR A 22 -20.50 10.36 -17.02
CA TYR A 22 -20.76 10.98 -18.33
C TYR A 22 -20.46 10.07 -19.52
N LEU A 23 -19.90 8.88 -19.32
CA LEU A 23 -19.64 7.91 -20.38
C LEU A 23 -20.58 6.70 -20.31
N LEU A 24 -21.36 6.49 -21.37
CA LEU A 24 -22.14 5.27 -21.54
C LEU A 24 -21.20 4.06 -21.69
N PRO A 25 -21.59 2.85 -21.23
CA PRO A 25 -20.72 1.66 -21.26
C PRO A 25 -20.13 1.32 -22.64
N HIS A 26 -20.77 1.72 -23.73
CA HIS A 26 -20.27 1.51 -25.09
C HIS A 26 -19.20 2.54 -25.50
N GLN A 27 -19.23 3.77 -24.97
CA GLN A 27 -18.23 4.80 -25.22
C GLN A 27 -16.92 4.49 -24.50
N ARG A 28 -16.98 3.91 -23.29
CA ARG A 28 -15.79 3.41 -22.56
C ARG A 28 -15.04 2.31 -23.30
N ARG A 29 -15.73 1.58 -24.19
CA ARG A 29 -15.15 0.52 -25.03
C ARG A 29 -14.61 1.04 -26.36
N TRP A 30 -14.73 2.34 -26.65
CA TRP A 30 -14.14 2.93 -27.84
C TRP A 30 -12.66 3.24 -27.60
N HIS A 31 -11.79 2.38 -28.13
CA HIS A 31 -10.34 2.51 -28.05
C HIS A 31 -9.81 3.88 -28.54
N THR A 32 -10.54 4.56 -29.43
CA THR A 32 -10.19 5.89 -29.95
C THR A 32 -10.37 7.00 -28.91
N TRP A 33 -11.28 6.81 -27.94
CA TRP A 33 -11.61 7.81 -26.90
C TRP A 33 -10.99 7.46 -25.55
N PHE A 34 -10.84 6.17 -25.24
CA PHE A 34 -10.16 5.71 -24.05
C PHE A 34 -9.19 4.58 -24.41
N PRO A 35 -7.87 4.76 -24.22
CA PRO A 35 -6.93 3.69 -24.46
C PRO A 35 -7.13 2.59 -23.43
N GLU A 36 -7.09 1.33 -23.89
CA GLU A 36 -7.18 0.16 -23.02
C GLU A 36 -6.00 0.09 -22.03
N VAL A 37 -4.86 0.66 -22.41
CA VAL A 37 -3.63 0.72 -21.61
C VAL A 37 -3.13 2.16 -21.58
N MET A 38 -2.93 2.71 -20.38
CA MET A 38 -2.28 4.01 -20.19
C MET A 38 -0.80 3.84 -19.85
N TYR A 39 0.07 4.40 -20.69
CA TYR A 39 1.50 4.44 -20.41
C TYR A 39 1.85 5.69 -19.59
N TYR A 40 2.31 5.50 -18.36
CA TYR A 40 2.82 6.57 -17.52
C TYR A 40 4.34 6.53 -17.46
N TYR A 41 4.98 7.69 -17.63
CA TYR A 41 6.39 7.85 -17.37
C TYR A 41 6.59 8.13 -15.88
N ALA A 42 7.27 7.22 -15.19
CA ALA A 42 7.68 7.40 -13.80
C ALA A 42 9.21 7.36 -13.72
N ASP A 43 9.77 8.33 -13.00
CA ASP A 43 11.20 8.38 -12.72
C ASP A 43 11.57 7.25 -11.74
N VAL A 44 12.57 6.43 -12.11
CA VAL A 44 12.95 5.23 -11.36
C VAL A 44 13.37 5.57 -9.93
N ASP A 45 14.13 6.65 -9.74
CA ASP A 45 14.65 7.04 -8.44
C ASP A 45 13.53 7.58 -7.54
N LYS A 46 12.65 8.43 -8.09
CA LYS A 46 11.48 8.92 -7.35
C LYS A 46 10.54 7.79 -6.97
N THR A 47 10.34 6.82 -7.87
CA THR A 47 9.49 5.65 -7.62
C THR A 47 10.06 4.80 -6.50
N ARG A 48 11.39 4.56 -6.49
CA ARG A 48 12.06 3.84 -5.40
C ARG A 48 11.90 4.52 -4.05
N ILE A 49 12.03 5.85 -4.00
CA ILE A 49 11.86 6.63 -2.77
C ILE A 49 10.43 6.47 -2.23
N GLU A 50 9.43 6.63 -3.09
CA GLU A 50 8.03 6.57 -2.66
C GLU A 50 7.62 5.17 -2.20
N ILE A 51 8.06 4.11 -2.89
CA ILE A 51 7.77 2.73 -2.47
C ILE A 51 8.39 2.43 -1.10
N LYS A 52 9.62 2.90 -0.83
CA LYS A 52 10.23 2.75 0.50
C LYS A 52 9.43 3.48 1.57
N ARG A 53 8.98 4.72 1.29
CA ARG A 53 8.10 5.47 2.18
C ARG A 53 6.81 4.72 2.49
N LEU A 54 6.16 4.12 1.47
CA LEU A 54 4.93 3.34 1.63
C LEU A 54 5.15 2.07 2.46
N ILE A 55 6.29 1.40 2.30
CA ILE A 55 6.68 0.26 3.11
C ILE A 55 6.88 0.68 4.58
N GLU A 56 7.58 1.78 4.83
CA GLU A 56 7.82 2.31 6.18
C GLU A 56 6.53 2.71 6.89
N VAL A 57 5.57 3.28 6.16
CA VAL A 57 4.24 3.65 6.69
C VAL A 57 3.32 2.42 6.83
N GLY A 58 3.65 1.28 6.21
CA GLY A 58 2.84 0.07 6.23
C GLY A 58 1.66 0.07 5.24
N GLU A 59 1.61 1.04 4.32
CA GLU A 59 0.58 1.17 3.28
C GLU A 59 0.86 0.30 2.05
N TRP A 60 2.09 -0.22 1.91
CA TRP A 60 2.48 -1.00 0.73
C TRP A 60 1.83 -2.38 0.66
N ASP A 61 1.67 -3.06 1.80
CA ASP A 61 1.25 -4.47 1.90
C ASP A 61 -0.28 -4.67 1.92
N THR A 62 -1.01 -4.00 1.02
CA THR A 62 -2.45 -4.24 0.83
C THR A 62 -2.74 -5.53 0.04
N LYS A 63 -3.95 -6.07 0.18
CA LYS A 63 -4.40 -7.32 -0.47
C LYS A 63 -4.62 -7.19 -1.99
N GLU A 64 -4.65 -5.98 -2.53
CA GLU A 64 -4.91 -5.73 -3.94
C GLU A 64 -3.61 -5.65 -4.75
N PHE A 65 -3.68 -6.12 -6.00
CA PHE A 65 -2.59 -6.03 -6.99
C PHE A 65 -1.26 -6.66 -6.54
N THR A 66 -1.31 -7.72 -5.72
CA THR A 66 -0.12 -8.38 -5.16
C THR A 66 0.91 -8.77 -6.22
N GLU A 67 0.47 -9.40 -7.31
CA GLU A 67 1.37 -9.80 -8.42
C GLU A 67 2.06 -8.59 -9.06
N MET A 68 1.32 -7.52 -9.33
CA MET A 68 1.87 -6.31 -9.94
C MET A 68 2.89 -5.62 -9.02
N ARG A 69 2.64 -5.62 -7.71
CA ARG A 69 3.56 -5.06 -6.72
C ARG A 69 4.84 -5.86 -6.60
N GLU A 70 4.75 -7.19 -6.56
CA GLU A 70 5.94 -8.05 -6.57
C GLU A 70 6.77 -7.84 -7.84
N ASN A 71 6.12 -7.75 -9.00
CA ASN A 71 6.79 -7.46 -10.26
C ASN A 71 7.47 -6.08 -10.24
N LEU A 72 6.83 -5.07 -9.65
CA LEU A 72 7.42 -3.73 -9.52
C LEU A 72 8.63 -3.73 -8.57
N LEU A 73 8.57 -4.45 -7.45
CA LEU A 73 9.71 -4.59 -6.52
C LEU A 73 10.89 -5.28 -7.20
N LYS A 74 10.64 -6.34 -7.98
CA LYS A 74 11.66 -7.02 -8.79
C LYS A 74 12.27 -6.09 -9.83
N LEU A 75 11.43 -5.35 -10.57
CA LEU A 75 11.88 -4.40 -11.59
C LEU A 75 12.76 -3.28 -11.01
N LEU A 76 12.41 -2.80 -9.81
CA LEU A 76 13.13 -1.72 -9.13
C LEU A 76 14.26 -2.21 -8.24
N GLU A 77 14.47 -3.53 -8.16
CA GLU A 77 15.48 -4.20 -7.32
C GLU A 77 15.35 -3.86 -5.82
N ILE A 78 14.11 -3.65 -5.34
CA ILE A 78 13.82 -3.38 -3.94
C ILE A 78 13.61 -4.69 -3.21
N LYS A 79 14.43 -4.94 -2.18
CA LYS A 79 14.22 -6.06 -1.26
C LYS A 79 13.15 -5.66 -0.23
N HIS A 80 11.96 -6.23 -0.36
CA HIS A 80 10.89 -6.12 0.62
C HIS A 80 10.33 -7.51 0.89
N ASN A 81 10.21 -7.88 2.15
CA ASN A 81 9.72 -9.19 2.54
C ASN A 81 8.51 -9.00 3.47
N PRO A 82 7.27 -9.05 2.94
CA PRO A 82 6.06 -8.76 3.72
C PRO A 82 5.85 -9.76 4.87
N ILE A 83 6.46 -10.95 4.74
CA ILE A 83 6.37 -12.07 5.70
C ILE A 83 6.94 -11.68 7.07
N ASP A 84 7.91 -10.77 7.15
CA ASP A 84 8.48 -10.39 8.43
C ASP A 84 7.44 -9.73 9.34
N ASN A 85 6.53 -8.91 8.81
CA ASN A 85 5.53 -8.22 9.63
C ASN A 85 4.51 -9.18 10.25
N GLU A 86 4.02 -10.17 9.50
CA GLU A 86 3.05 -11.15 10.03
C GLU A 86 3.69 -12.11 11.05
N VAL A 87 4.95 -12.50 10.82
CA VAL A 87 5.71 -13.32 11.76
C VAL A 87 6.09 -12.51 13.02
N ILE A 88 6.41 -11.23 12.86
CA ILE A 88 6.68 -10.30 13.97
C ILE A 88 5.40 -10.07 14.79
N LEU A 89 4.24 -9.87 14.16
CA LEU A 89 2.95 -9.73 14.84
C LEU A 89 2.62 -10.95 15.70
N LYS A 90 2.71 -12.16 15.14
CA LYS A 90 2.48 -13.41 15.90
C LYS A 90 3.47 -13.58 17.06
N LYS A 91 4.72 -13.14 16.88
CA LYS A 91 5.71 -13.15 17.97
C LYS A 91 5.40 -12.12 19.05
N LEU A 92 4.91 -10.94 18.68
CA LEU A 92 4.50 -9.88 19.61
C LEU A 92 3.30 -10.30 20.46
N GLU A 93 2.25 -10.86 19.85
CA GLU A 93 1.07 -11.39 20.55
C GLU A 93 1.49 -12.42 21.62
N LYS A 94 2.37 -13.34 21.25
CA LYS A 94 2.89 -14.37 22.17
C LYS A 94 3.70 -13.77 23.33
N LEU A 95 4.42 -12.68 23.08
CA LEU A 95 5.22 -11.97 24.09
C LEU A 95 4.32 -11.19 25.06
N GLU A 96 3.23 -10.61 24.56
CA GLU A 96 2.21 -9.93 25.35
C GLU A 96 1.50 -10.90 26.29
N GLU A 97 1.10 -12.08 25.78
CA GLU A 97 0.53 -13.16 26.61
C GLU A 97 1.47 -13.56 27.75
N GLN A 98 2.76 -13.79 27.44
CA GLN A 98 3.76 -14.12 28.46
C GLN A 98 3.90 -13.04 29.53
N ASN A 99 3.90 -11.76 29.15
CA ASN A 99 3.97 -10.66 30.10
C ASN A 99 2.76 -10.62 31.02
N THR A 100 1.54 -10.86 30.51
CA THR A 100 0.34 -10.90 31.36
C THR A 100 0.39 -12.04 32.38
N GLU A 101 0.94 -13.19 32.01
CA GLU A 101 1.13 -14.34 32.90
C GLU A 101 2.14 -14.01 34.01
N PHE A 102 3.27 -13.38 33.66
CA PHE A 102 4.26 -12.92 34.64
C PHE A 102 3.69 -11.89 35.62
N GLU A 103 2.87 -10.94 35.16
CA GLU A 103 2.25 -9.96 36.04
C GLU A 103 1.28 -10.60 37.06
N LYS A 104 0.53 -11.63 36.65
CA LYS A 104 -0.34 -12.39 37.57
C LYS A 104 0.49 -13.09 38.65
N LEU A 105 1.55 -13.78 38.26
CA LEU A 105 2.46 -14.45 39.20
C LEU A 105 3.10 -13.47 40.20
N LEU A 106 3.51 -12.29 39.73
CA LEU A 106 4.06 -11.24 40.61
C LEU A 106 3.04 -10.73 41.63
N LYS A 107 1.76 -10.61 41.25
CA LYS A 107 0.67 -10.24 42.17
C LYS A 107 0.44 -11.33 43.23
N GLU A 108 0.48 -12.60 42.85
CA GLU A 108 0.33 -13.73 43.78
C GLU A 108 1.48 -13.81 44.78
N ILE A 109 2.72 -13.59 44.34
CA ILE A 109 3.89 -13.55 45.23
C ILE A 109 3.79 -12.39 46.22
N ARG A 110 3.36 -11.20 45.76
CA ARG A 110 3.19 -10.02 46.63
C ARG A 110 2.04 -10.13 47.63
N ALA A 111 1.07 -10.99 47.37
CA ALA A 111 -0.09 -11.21 48.23
C ALA A 111 0.15 -12.27 49.32
N LYS A 112 1.27 -13.01 49.24
CA LYS A 112 1.76 -13.92 50.29
C LYS A 112 2.72 -13.20 51.23
#